data_AF-A0A959GMH3-F1
#
_entry.id   AF-A0A959GMH3-F1
#
_cell.length_a   1.000
_cell.length_b   1.000
_cell.length_c   1.000
_cell.angle_alpha   90.00
_cell.angle_beta   90.00
_cell.angle_gamma   90.00
#
_symmetry.space_group_name_H-M   'P 1'
#
loop_
_entity.id
_entity.type
_entity.pdbx_description
1 polymer ?
#
loop_
_entity_poly.entity_id
_entity_poly.type
_entity_poly.pdbx_seq_one_letter_code
_entity_poly.pdbx_strand_id
1 'polypeptide(L)'
;MPLNGIFDVDAASIGENKFKKSLAFYLKDAEGNVLQEVEFSASCSEPLGAGNQFGALLLKGFFAENGETCGDPPISEVCDPASFCT
;
A
#
# COMPACT_ATOMS: atom_id res chain seq x y z
N MET A 1 -9.61 -0.57 -13.99
CA MET A 1 -8.85 0.65 -13.67
C MET A 1 -8.04 1.05 -14.90
N PRO A 2 -7.82 2.35 -15.19
CA PRO A 2 -6.93 2.75 -16.27
C PRO A 2 -5.48 2.34 -15.97
N LEU A 3 -4.72 2.01 -17.02
CA LEU A 3 -3.28 1.80 -16.90
C LEU A 3 -2.62 3.11 -16.40
N ASN A 4 -1.68 3.01 -15.47
CA ASN A 4 -1.06 4.13 -14.74
C ASN A 4 -2.03 4.96 -13.87
N GLY A 5 -3.20 4.42 -13.55
CA GLY A 5 -4.12 5.06 -12.61
C GLY A 5 -3.65 4.97 -11.15
N ILE A 6 -4.06 5.96 -10.35
CA ILE A 6 -3.98 5.88 -8.89
C ILE A 6 -5.26 5.22 -8.40
N PHE A 7 -5.14 4.34 -7.41
CA PHE A 7 -6.27 3.71 -6.75
C PHE A 7 -6.02 3.65 -5.24
N ASP A 8 -7.09 3.80 -4.49
CA ASP A 8 -7.09 3.63 -3.05
C ASP A 8 -7.50 2.19 -2.70
N VAL A 9 -6.95 1.70 -1.61
CA VAL A 9 -7.25 0.37 -1.07
C VAL A 9 -7.70 0.58 0.35
N ASP A 10 -8.87 0.05 0.69
CA ASP A 10 -9.44 0.16 2.04
C ASP A 10 -9.77 -1.24 2.55
N ALA A 11 -9.28 -1.57 3.75
CA ALA A 11 -9.59 -2.81 4.46
C ALA A 11 -11.10 -3.01 4.68
N ALA A 12 -11.87 -1.91 4.79
CA ALA A 12 -13.32 -1.95 4.89
C ALA A 12 -13.98 -2.66 3.69
N SER A 13 -13.33 -2.65 2.52
CA SER A 13 -13.81 -3.33 1.31
C SER A 13 -13.91 -4.85 1.48
N ILE A 14 -13.18 -5.42 2.45
CA ILE A 14 -13.22 -6.85 2.79
C ILE A 14 -13.79 -7.10 4.20
N GLY A 15 -14.42 -6.09 4.81
CA GLY A 15 -15.02 -6.18 6.15
C GLY A 15 -14.01 -6.13 7.30
N GLU A 16 -12.77 -5.73 7.03
CA GLU A 16 -11.73 -5.57 8.04
C GLU A 16 -11.59 -4.08 8.42
N ASN A 17 -11.20 -3.80 9.67
CA ASN A 17 -10.97 -2.41 10.11
C ASN A 17 -9.52 -1.94 9.86
N LYS A 18 -8.64 -2.86 9.49
CA LYS A 18 -7.24 -2.57 9.20
C LYS A 18 -6.63 -3.65 8.31
N PHE A 19 -5.55 -3.29 7.64
CA PHE A 19 -4.75 -4.25 6.92
C PHE A 19 -4.01 -5.20 7.87
N LYS A 20 -3.86 -6.45 7.44
CA LYS A 20 -3.01 -7.42 8.13
C LYS A 20 -1.56 -7.10 7.84
N LYS A 21 -0.66 -7.63 8.68
CA LYS A 21 0.79 -7.50 8.50
C LYS A 21 1.26 -7.96 7.10
N SER A 22 0.65 -9.00 6.53
CA SER A 22 0.94 -9.40 5.15
C SER A 22 -0.22 -8.99 4.24
N LEU A 23 0.11 -8.37 3.11
CA LEU A 23 -0.81 -7.97 2.07
C LEU A 23 -0.32 -8.47 0.73
N ALA A 24 -1.23 -9.05 -0.06
CA ALA A 24 -0.96 -9.49 -1.42
C ALA A 24 -1.90 -8.78 -2.41
N PHE A 25 -1.31 -8.23 -3.46
CA PHE A 25 -2.00 -7.59 -4.58
C PHE A 25 -1.90 -8.46 -5.82
N TYR A 26 -3.05 -8.74 -6.42
CA TYR A 26 -3.14 -9.50 -7.67
C TYR A 26 -3.52 -8.55 -8.81
N LEU A 27 -2.56 -8.26 -9.69
CA LEU A 27 -2.83 -7.55 -10.92
C LEU A 27 -3.31 -8.58 -11.94
N LYS A 28 -4.53 -8.36 -12.46
CA LYS A 28 -5.18 -9.27 -13.41
C LYS A 28 -5.48 -8.57 -14.72
N ASP A 29 -5.48 -9.32 -15.81
CA ASP A 29 -5.99 -8.84 -17.09
C ASP A 29 -7.54 -8.78 -17.10
N ALA A 30 -8.12 -8.37 -18.22
CA ALA A 30 -9.56 -8.28 -18.39
C ALA A 30 -10.27 -9.66 -18.37
N GLU A 31 -9.53 -10.74 -18.62
CA GLU A 31 -10.04 -12.12 -18.62
C GLU A 31 -9.90 -12.77 -17.23
N GLY A 32 -9.24 -12.10 -16.29
CA GLY A 32 -9.05 -12.54 -14.90
C GLY A 32 -7.75 -13.32 -14.67
N ASN A 33 -6.88 -13.45 -15.67
CA ASN A 33 -5.58 -14.08 -15.51
C ASN A 33 -4.67 -13.20 -14.66
N VAL A 34 -3.95 -13.81 -13.72
CA VAL A 34 -2.96 -13.08 -12.89
C VAL A 34 -1.75 -12.75 -13.74
N LEU A 35 -1.51 -11.46 -13.94
CA LEU A 35 -0.32 -10.92 -14.60
C LEU A 35 0.83 -10.76 -13.62
N GLN A 36 0.51 -10.39 -12.37
CA GLN A 36 1.49 -10.21 -11.31
C GLN A 36 0.84 -10.41 -9.94
N GLU A 37 1.58 -11.05 -9.05
CA GLU A 37 1.32 -11.08 -7.61
C GLU A 37 2.40 -10.28 -6.90
N VAL A 38 1.98 -9.36 -6.04
CA VAL A 38 2.86 -8.49 -5.26
C VAL A 38 2.52 -8.66 -3.79
N GLU A 39 3.41 -9.29 -3.04
CA GLU A 39 3.28 -9.40 -1.59
C GLU A 39 4.21 -8.39 -0.91
N PHE A 40 3.70 -7.71 0.11
CA PHE A 40 4.53 -6.90 1.00
C PHE A 40 4.09 -7.04 2.45
N SER A 41 5.08 -6.92 3.34
CA SER A 41 4.92 -7.00 4.78
C SER A 41 4.91 -5.60 5.37
N ALA A 42 3.81 -5.20 5.98
CA ALA A 42 3.72 -3.98 6.78
C ALA A 42 4.21 -4.27 8.20
N SER A 43 5.52 -4.46 8.38
CA SER A 43 6.08 -4.75 9.70
C SER A 43 7.39 -4.05 9.96
N CYS A 44 7.77 -3.97 11.22
CA CYS A 44 8.93 -3.19 11.64
C CYS A 44 10.29 -3.67 11.17
N SER A 45 10.37 -4.88 10.62
CA SER A 45 11.58 -5.34 9.94
C SER A 45 11.69 -4.81 8.51
N GLU A 46 10.56 -4.42 7.91
CA GLU A 46 10.40 -3.96 6.53
C GLU A 46 9.29 -2.90 6.49
N PRO A 47 9.56 -1.67 6.97
CA PRO A 47 8.51 -0.67 7.09
C PRO A 47 8.05 -0.17 5.71
N LEU A 48 6.78 0.19 5.61
CA LEU A 48 6.22 0.78 4.39
C LEU A 48 6.58 2.25 4.30
N GLY A 49 7.25 2.63 3.19
CA GLY A 49 7.53 4.02 2.86
C GLY A 49 6.76 4.48 1.63
N ALA A 50 6.19 5.68 1.68
CA ALA A 50 5.72 6.35 0.47
C ALA A 50 6.89 6.46 -0.54
N GLY A 51 6.60 6.18 -1.81
CA GLY A 51 7.59 6.04 -2.88
C GLY A 51 8.19 4.65 -3.03
N ASN A 52 7.87 3.68 -2.16
CA ASN A 52 8.30 2.29 -2.38
C ASN A 52 7.64 1.69 -3.62
N GLN A 53 8.44 1.00 -4.43
CA GLN A 53 7.98 0.30 -5.62
C GLN A 53 7.91 -1.21 -5.34
N PHE A 54 6.73 -1.79 -5.51
CA PHE A 54 6.47 -3.22 -5.37
C PHE A 54 5.94 -3.77 -6.70
N GLY A 55 6.82 -4.42 -7.48
CA GLY A 55 6.46 -4.86 -8.83
C GLY A 55 6.04 -3.67 -9.69
N ALA A 56 4.84 -3.73 -10.27
CA ALA A 56 4.25 -2.63 -11.06
C ALA A 56 3.57 -1.55 -10.21
N LEU A 57 3.48 -1.72 -8.88
CA LEU A 57 2.77 -0.80 -7.98
C LEU A 57 3.74 0.17 -7.30
N LEU A 58 3.42 1.46 -7.35
CA LEU A 58 4.11 2.51 -6.59
C LEU A 58 3.23 2.89 -5.40
N LEU A 59 3.75 2.71 -4.18
CA LEU A 59 3.06 3.15 -2.97
C LEU A 59 3.10 4.67 -2.90
N LYS A 60 1.94 5.30 -3.12
CA LYS A 60 1.81 6.76 -3.12
C LYS A 60 1.60 7.33 -1.71
N GLY A 61 0.87 6.61 -0.86
CA GLY A 61 0.63 6.98 0.53
C GLY A 61 -0.16 5.92 1.28
N PHE A 62 -0.30 6.08 2.59
CA PHE A 62 -1.05 5.18 3.46
C PHE A 62 -1.51 5.88 4.75
N PHE A 63 -2.54 5.33 5.38
CA PHE A 63 -2.99 5.72 6.71
C PHE A 63 -2.43 4.72 7.73
N ALA A 64 -1.66 5.22 8.69
CA ALA A 64 -1.05 4.41 9.74
C ALA A 64 -2.00 4.22 10.93
N GLU A 65 -1.79 3.13 11.70
CA GLU A 65 -2.62 2.82 12.88
C GLU A 65 -2.53 3.87 13.99
N ASN A 66 -1.43 4.64 14.03
CA ASN A 66 -1.24 5.73 14.97
C ASN A 66 -1.98 7.03 14.56
N GLY A 67 -2.73 7.00 13.45
CA GLY A 67 -3.50 8.14 12.94
C GLY A 67 -2.73 9.05 12.00
N GLU A 68 -1.45 8.76 11.72
CA GLU A 68 -0.66 9.54 10.77
C GLU A 68 -1.04 9.21 9.31
N THR A 69 -0.97 10.23 8.46
CA THR A 69 -1.13 10.06 7.01
C THR A 69 0.21 10.28 6.34
N CYS A 70 0.66 9.25 5.65
CA CYS A 70 1.92 9.20 4.94
C CYS A 70 1.71 9.35 3.44
N GLY A 71 2.53 10.13 2.75
CA GLY A 71 2.45 10.18 1.30
C GLY A 71 3.53 11.00 0.63
N ASP A 72 3.66 10.79 -0.67
CA ASP A 72 4.38 11.71 -1.56
C ASP A 72 3.49 12.95 -1.81
N PRO A 73 4.02 14.18 -1.87
CA PRO A 73 3.19 15.34 -2.20
C PRO A 73 2.47 15.12 -3.55
N PRO A 74 1.17 15.48 -3.67
CA PRO A 74 0.37 16.34 -2.79
C PRO A 74 -0.43 15.62 -1.69
N ILE A 75 -0.13 14.34 -1.41
CA ILE A 75 -0.99 13.47 -0.59
C ILE A 75 -0.80 13.74 0.90
N SER A 76 0.45 13.92 1.37
CA SER A 76 0.83 14.34 2.72
C SER A 76 2.32 14.73 2.78
N GLU A 77 2.83 15.07 3.98
CA GLU A 77 4.28 15.12 4.24
C GLU A 77 4.89 13.72 4.16
N VAL A 78 6.15 13.66 3.72
CA VAL A 78 6.95 12.43 3.70
C VAL A 78 7.21 12.03 5.14
N CYS A 79 6.52 10.99 5.60
CA CYS A 79 6.74 10.43 6.92
C CYS A 79 7.97 9.51 6.91
N ASP A 80 8.65 9.43 8.04
CA ASP A 80 9.77 8.50 8.20
C ASP A 80 9.21 7.09 8.49
N PRO A 81 9.50 6.09 7.64
CA PRO A 81 8.91 4.75 7.76
C PRO A 81 9.37 4.00 9.03
N ALA A 82 10.50 4.38 9.63
CA ALA A 82 10.97 3.77 10.88
C ALA A 82 10.21 4.29 12.12
N SER A 83 9.56 5.45 12.01
CA SER A 83 8.79 6.09 13.09
C SER A 83 7.59 5.24 13.54
N PHE A 84 7.04 4.41 12.66
CA PHE A 84 5.86 3.56 12.94
C PHE A 84 6.15 2.36 13.85
N CYS A 85 7.41 2.19 14.25
CA CYS A 85 7.92 0.99 14.91
C CYS A 85 8.60 1.23 16.25
N THR A 86 8.42 2.43 16.81
CA THR A 86 9.00 2.85 18.09
C THR A 86 7.94 2.88 19.19
#